data_AF-A0A432T6F1-F1
#
_entry.id   AF-A0A432T6F1-F1
#
_cell.length_a   1.000
_cell.length_b   1.000
_cell.length_c   1.000
_cell.angle_alpha   90.00
_cell.angle_beta   90.00
_cell.angle_gamma   90.00
#
_symmetry.space_group_name_H-M   'P 1'
#
loop_
_entity.id
_entity.type
_entity.pdbx_description
1 polymer ?
#
loop_
_entity_poly.entity_id
_entity_poly.type
_entity_poly.pdbx_seq_one_letter_code
_entity_poly.pdbx_strand_id
1 'polypeptide(L)'
;MDNCVTDVSDNLETFISTDDVDMSAIIGKLTKQKEKLEKEIAKLNGMLNNERFVANAPEQVINDNKKALSDAVEKMSKVEAELKGFA
;
A
#
# COMPACT_ATOMS: atom_id res chain seq x y z
N MET A 1 31.85 -14.37 -30.02
CA MET A 1 30.41 -14.45 -29.74
C MET A 1 30.18 -15.75 -28.97
N ASP A 2 29.08 -15.87 -28.26
CA ASP A 2 28.63 -17.13 -27.61
C ASP A 2 29.16 -17.34 -26.19
N ASN A 3 28.67 -16.50 -25.27
CA ASN A 3 27.95 -16.95 -24.07
C ASN A 3 27.41 -15.71 -23.32
N CYS A 4 26.65 -14.87 -24.02
CA CYS A 4 25.77 -13.89 -23.38
C CYS A 4 24.43 -14.58 -23.13
N VAL A 5 23.85 -14.42 -21.94
CA VAL A 5 22.39 -14.42 -21.79
C VAL A 5 22.02 -13.18 -20.99
N THR A 6 21.12 -12.43 -21.62
CA THR A 6 20.58 -11.12 -21.26
C THR A 6 19.61 -11.20 -20.07
N ASP A 7 19.71 -10.20 -19.19
CA ASP A 7 18.66 -9.84 -18.23
C ASP A 7 17.44 -9.32 -18.99
N VAL A 8 16.29 -9.97 -18.79
CA VAL A 8 14.99 -9.51 -19.29
C VAL A 8 14.00 -9.69 -18.15
N SER A 9 13.79 -8.60 -17.43
CA SER A 9 12.81 -8.46 -16.36
C SER A 9 11.49 -7.97 -16.99
N ASP A 10 10.52 -8.87 -17.10
CA ASP A 10 9.16 -8.50 -17.55
C ASP A 10 8.03 -9.00 -16.62
N ASN A 11 8.32 -9.83 -15.62
CA ASN A 11 7.48 -10.17 -14.45
C ASN A 11 8.22 -11.23 -13.64
N LEU A 12 8.89 -10.83 -12.55
CA LEU A 12 9.51 -11.80 -11.63
C LEU A 12 8.43 -12.36 -10.70
N GLU A 13 7.86 -13.51 -11.06
CA GLU A 13 7.11 -14.34 -10.12
C GLU A 13 8.08 -15.29 -9.41
N THR A 14 8.52 -14.91 -8.22
CA THR A 14 9.30 -15.81 -7.35
C THR A 14 8.36 -16.76 -6.64
N PHE A 15 8.26 -17.99 -7.13
CA PHE A 15 7.67 -19.10 -6.39
C PHE A 15 8.67 -19.58 -5.33
N ILE A 16 8.45 -19.14 -4.09
CA ILE A 16 9.14 -19.70 -2.92
C ILE A 16 8.35 -20.94 -2.48
N SER A 17 9.00 -22.10 -2.42
CA SER A 17 8.40 -23.31 -1.82
C SER A 17 8.07 -23.00 -0.35
N THR A 18 6.79 -23.01 0.00
CA THR A 18 6.23 -22.64 1.30
C THR A 18 6.53 -23.64 2.43
N ASP A 19 7.31 -24.67 2.17
CA ASP A 19 7.59 -25.74 3.13
C ASP A 19 8.59 -25.32 4.24
N ASP A 20 9.30 -24.19 4.09
CA ASP A 20 10.33 -23.74 5.05
C ASP A 20 10.37 -22.21 5.31
N VAL A 21 9.35 -21.45 4.88
CA VAL A 21 9.32 -20.00 5.09
C VAL A 21 8.31 -19.62 6.16
N ASP A 22 8.83 -19.11 7.28
CA ASP A 22 8.00 -18.52 8.34
C ASP A 22 7.30 -17.26 7.83
N MET A 23 6.08 -17.46 7.31
CA MET A 23 5.22 -16.40 6.80
C MET A 23 4.74 -15.45 7.92
N SER A 24 4.94 -15.79 9.19
CA SER A 24 4.60 -14.93 10.34
C SER A 24 5.32 -13.59 10.28
N ALA A 25 6.57 -13.57 9.78
CA ALA A 25 7.32 -12.34 9.60
C ALA A 25 6.74 -11.44 8.49
N ILE A 26 6.21 -12.04 7.42
CA ILE A 26 5.58 -11.33 6.30
C ILE A 26 4.21 -10.81 6.72
N ILE A 27 3.39 -11.65 7.35
CA ILE A 27 2.10 -11.26 7.93
C ILE A 27 2.31 -10.11 8.93
N GLY A 28 3.29 -10.22 9.83
CA GLY A 28 3.61 -9.15 10.79
C GLY A 28 4.03 -7.83 10.13
N LYS A 29 4.76 -7.88 9.00
CA LYS A 29 5.11 -6.68 8.23
C LYS A 29 3.88 -6.08 7.53
N LEU A 30 3.06 -6.91 6.90
CA LEU A 30 1.83 -6.47 6.22
C LEU A 30 0.82 -5.89 7.21
N THR A 31 0.62 -6.50 8.37
CA THR A 31 -0.24 -5.96 9.44
C THR A 31 0.27 -4.60 9.94
N LYS A 32 1.58 -4.43 10.15
CA LYS A 32 2.15 -3.11 10.50
C LYS A 32 1.99 -2.07 9.39
N GLN A 33 2.08 -2.48 8.14
CA GLN A 33 1.82 -1.58 7.00
C GLN A 33 0.35 -1.18 6.95
N LYS A 34 -0.57 -2.13 7.14
CA LYS A 34 -2.00 -1.91 7.28
C LYS A 34 -2.28 -0.87 8.37
N GLU A 35 -1.81 -1.08 9.59
CA GLU A 35 -2.02 -0.15 10.71
C GLU A 35 -1.52 1.28 10.43
N LYS A 36 -0.39 1.43 9.70
CA LYS A 36 0.12 2.74 9.31
C LYS A 36 -0.79 3.43 8.28
N LEU A 37 -1.22 2.68 7.26
CA LEU A 37 -2.14 3.17 6.24
C LEU A 37 -3.49 3.54 6.86
N GLU A 38 -4.00 2.76 7.80
CA GLU A 38 -5.23 3.02 8.56
C GLU A 38 -5.16 4.37 9.28
N LYS A 39 -4.06 4.65 9.97
CA LYS A 39 -3.83 5.92 10.66
C LYS A 39 -3.71 7.10 9.69
N GLU A 40 -3.04 6.89 8.55
CA GLU A 40 -2.92 7.90 7.51
C GLU A 40 -4.27 8.24 6.88
N ILE A 41 -5.05 7.23 6.49
CA ILE A 41 -6.41 7.36 5.98
C ILE A 41 -7.30 8.08 6.99
N ALA A 42 -7.25 7.70 8.27
CA ALA A 42 -8.03 8.34 9.32
C ALA A 42 -7.66 9.82 9.47
N LYS A 43 -6.37 10.17 9.39
CA LYS A 43 -5.89 11.55 9.44
C LYS A 43 -6.35 12.36 8.23
N LEU A 44 -6.22 11.82 7.02
CA LEU A 44 -6.64 12.46 5.78
C LEU A 44 -8.15 12.66 5.73
N ASN A 45 -8.93 11.64 6.10
CA ASN A 45 -10.38 11.75 6.25
C ASN A 45 -10.77 12.78 7.30
N GLY A 46 -10.10 12.82 8.45
CA GLY A 46 -10.35 13.82 9.49
C GLY A 46 -10.09 15.25 9.00
N MET A 47 -9.03 15.46 8.21
CA MET A 47 -8.74 16.74 7.57
C MET A 47 -9.78 17.12 6.52
N LEU A 48 -10.13 16.20 5.63
CA LEU A 48 -11.08 16.43 4.54
C LEU A 48 -12.54 16.55 5.02
N ASN A 49 -12.88 15.95 6.16
CA ASN A 49 -14.20 16.10 6.78
C ASN A 49 -14.31 17.38 7.64
N ASN A 50 -13.19 18.04 7.92
CA ASN A 50 -13.19 19.30 8.64
C ASN A 50 -13.58 20.44 7.71
N GLU A 51 -14.82 20.91 7.82
CA GLU A 51 -15.36 22.01 7.01
C GLU A 51 -14.49 23.28 7.07
N ARG A 52 -13.84 23.57 8.21
CA ARG A 52 -12.90 24.69 8.32
C ARG A 52 -11.65 24.49 7.48
N PHE A 53 -11.16 23.26 7.36
CA PHE A 53 -10.04 22.95 6.48
C PHE A 53 -10.46 23.05 5.02
N VAL A 54 -11.59 22.44 4.64
CA VAL A 54 -12.08 22.48 3.25
C VAL A 54 -12.43 23.91 2.80
N ALA A 55 -12.96 24.74 3.69
CA ALA A 55 -13.33 26.13 3.35
C ALA A 55 -12.13 27.09 3.28
N ASN A 56 -11.03 26.82 3.99
CA ASN A 56 -9.89 27.73 4.08
C ASN A 56 -8.62 27.21 3.38
N ALA A 57 -8.54 25.91 3.08
CA ALA A 57 -7.39 25.33 2.41
C ALA A 57 -7.44 25.64 0.90
N PRO A 58 -6.28 25.83 0.26
CA PRO A 58 -6.21 25.94 -1.19
C PRO A 58 -6.76 24.68 -1.88
N GLU A 59 -7.43 24.87 -3.01
CA GLU A 59 -8.02 23.76 -3.79
C GLU A 59 -6.97 22.70 -4.16
N GLN A 60 -5.74 23.12 -4.46
CA GLN A 60 -4.61 22.21 -4.69
C GLN A 60 -4.36 21.29 -3.49
N VAL A 61 -4.34 21.84 -2.27
CA VAL A 61 -4.13 21.07 -1.04
C VAL A 61 -5.29 20.10 -0.82
N ILE A 62 -6.52 20.52 -1.07
CA ILE A 62 -7.70 19.65 -0.94
C ILE A 62 -7.62 18.50 -1.93
N ASN A 63 -7.29 18.77 -3.20
CA ASN A 63 -7.15 17.75 -4.23
C ASN A 63 -5.98 16.81 -3.95
N ASP A 64 -4.85 17.32 -3.48
CA ASP A 64 -3.70 16.49 -3.08
C ASP A 64 -4.06 15.57 -1.91
N ASN A 65 -4.77 16.07 -0.89
CA ASN A 65 -5.23 15.24 0.23
C ASN A 65 -6.27 14.21 -0.20
N LYS A 66 -7.21 14.56 -1.10
CA LYS A 66 -8.19 13.61 -1.67
C LYS A 66 -7.50 12.51 -2.47
N LYS A 67 -6.49 12.88 -3.28
CA LYS A 67 -5.69 11.93 -4.04
C LYS A 67 -4.89 11.02 -3.12
N ALA A 68 -4.19 11.60 -2.13
CA ALA A 68 -3.47 10.83 -1.13
C ALA A 68 -4.37 9.87 -0.36
N LEU A 69 -5.60 10.28 -0.03
CA LEU A 69 -6.60 9.42 0.60
C LEU A 69 -6.96 8.25 -0.32
N SER A 70 -7.26 8.52 -1.58
CA SER A 70 -7.58 7.50 -2.58
C SER A 70 -6.43 6.49 -2.74
N ASP A 71 -5.21 7.00 -2.93
CA ASP A 71 -4.00 6.18 -3.08
C ASP A 71 -3.73 5.32 -1.83
N ALA A 72 -3.97 5.88 -0.63
CA ALA A 72 -3.81 5.14 0.62
C ALA A 72 -4.88 4.04 0.77
N VAL A 73 -6.14 4.31 0.41
CA VAL A 73 -7.23 3.32 0.42
C VAL A 73 -6.98 2.19 -0.58
N GLU A 74 -6.51 2.51 -1.79
CA GLU A 74 -6.15 1.48 -2.79
C GLU A 74 -5.00 0.60 -2.29
N LYS A 75 -3.94 1.20 -1.73
CA LYS A 75 -2.84 0.45 -1.12
C LYS A 75 -3.33 -0.44 0.03
N MET A 76 -4.22 0.09 0.86
CA MET A 76 -4.81 -0.66 1.97
C MET A 76 -5.55 -1.90 1.47
N SER A 77 -6.37 -1.74 0.44
CA SER A 77 -7.12 -2.84 -0.17
C SER A 77 -6.20 -3.93 -0.71
N LYS A 78 -5.06 -3.56 -1.34
CA LYS A 78 -4.05 -4.52 -1.80
C LYS A 78 -3.41 -5.28 -0.63
N VAL A 79 -3.01 -4.58 0.44
CA VAL A 79 -2.43 -5.19 1.64
C VAL A 79 -3.44 -6.14 2.31
N GLU A 80 -4.71 -5.76 2.38
CA GLU A 80 -5.76 -6.64 2.92
C GLU A 80 -6.02 -7.86 2.05
N ALA A 81 -6.01 -7.70 0.73
CA ALA A 81 -6.15 -8.81 -0.21
C ALA A 81 -4.99 -9.82 -0.07
N GLU A 82 -3.75 -9.32 0.06
CA GLU A 82 -2.57 -10.15 0.32
C GLU A 82 -2.69 -10.87 1.67
N LEU A 83 -3.01 -10.15 2.76
CA LEU A 83 -3.22 -10.74 4.08
C LEU A 83 -4.30 -11.83 4.08
N LYS A 84 -5.37 -11.65 3.32
CA LYS A 84 -6.43 -12.65 3.16
C LYS A 84 -5.97 -13.87 2.35
N GLY A 85 -5.01 -13.70 1.44
CA GLY A 85 -4.38 -14.82 0.72
C GLY A 85 -3.47 -15.68 1.61
N PHE A 86 -3.01 -15.15 2.75
CA PHE A 86 -2.19 -15.86 3.73
C PHE A 86 -2.99 -16.46 4.90
N ALA A 87 -4.29 -16.15 5.01
CA ALA A 87 -5.19 -16.63 6.07
C ALA A 87 -5.95 -17.89 5.62
#